data_AF-A0A7X8JJ48-F1
#
_entry.id   AF-A0A7X8JJ48-F1
#
_cell.length_a   1.000
_cell.length_b   1.000
_cell.length_c   1.000
_cell.angle_alpha   90.00
_cell.angle_beta   90.00
_cell.angle_gamma   90.00
#
_symmetry.space_group_name_H-M   'P 1'
#
loop_
_entity.id
_entity.type
_entity.pdbx_description
1 polymer ?
#
loop_
_entity_poly.entity_id
_entity_poly.type
_entity_poly.pdbx_seq_one_letter_code
_entity_poly.pdbx_strand_id
1 'polypeptide(L)'
;MLHNIERIGCRNSIITQETPERMAALLPEYFDAVLVDAPCSGSGMFRRDPEARESWLQFDRLHYAGLQRGILRSAWAMLRPGGRLVYSTCTFSLAENEEVIAWMLETYPDCRIQPISKPEGVDDGLPLTTEMSGTARIWPHRTMGDGHFCALLVKAERDDRAEVKSVDPEVWEKSNVDESWETKAAREAFDLFIAETLAVDRLSLFVAAMNRGTLRYDRGRLHLLTAGIQVPVGLRKVKTGLFLGQTRRLRGQRVVFEPSHAFLMSLTASDFSRTASGSSDSDLIRRYLRGETTINPGLTMSESGYYGAVLLKYGEHLWPLGWMKTMPGNQMKNLYPQAWLRLI
;
A
#
# COMPACT_ATOMS: atom_id res chain seq x y z
N MET A 1 1.08 -7.04 -5.60
CA MET A 1 0.79 -5.75 -4.93
C MET A 1 -0.25 -5.86 -3.82
N LEU A 2 -1.52 -6.18 -4.12
CA LEU A 2 -2.61 -6.24 -3.13
C LEU A 2 -2.25 -7.00 -1.84
N HIS A 3 -1.79 -8.24 -2.00
CA HIS A 3 -1.36 -9.10 -0.90
C HIS A 3 -0.29 -8.43 0.01
N ASN A 4 0.72 -7.76 -0.57
CA ASN A 4 1.76 -7.09 0.22
C ASN A 4 1.19 -5.90 1.00
N ILE A 5 0.35 -5.09 0.36
CA ILE A 5 -0.30 -3.93 1.00
C ILE A 5 -1.17 -4.35 2.18
N GLU A 6 -1.90 -5.47 2.04
CA GLU A 6 -2.71 -6.02 3.12
C GLU A 6 -1.85 -6.60 4.25
N ARG A 7 -0.76 -7.31 3.92
CA ARG A 7 0.13 -7.89 4.93
C ARG A 7 0.91 -6.87 5.75
N ILE A 8 1.26 -5.72 5.17
CA ILE A 8 1.92 -4.64 5.93
C ILE A 8 0.91 -3.80 6.73
N GLY A 9 -0.39 -4.08 6.63
CA GLY A 9 -1.43 -3.34 7.36
C GLY A 9 -1.65 -1.91 6.87
N CYS A 10 -1.30 -1.60 5.61
CA CYS A 10 -1.39 -0.24 5.10
C CYS A 10 -2.85 0.25 5.01
N ARG A 11 -3.14 1.32 5.76
CA ARG A 11 -4.49 1.86 5.96
C ARG A 11 -4.87 2.93 4.90
N ASN A 12 -3.87 3.65 4.38
CA ASN A 12 -4.01 4.86 3.56
C ASN A 12 -3.59 4.63 2.10
N SER A 13 -4.05 3.54 1.48
CA SER A 13 -3.71 3.19 0.10
C SER A 13 -4.94 3.07 -0.79
N ILE A 14 -4.83 3.50 -2.05
CA ILE A 14 -5.67 3.07 -3.15
C ILE A 14 -4.78 2.31 -4.13
N ILE A 15 -5.26 1.16 -4.61
CA ILE A 15 -4.59 0.39 -5.66
C ILE A 15 -5.41 0.54 -6.92
N THR A 16 -4.80 1.05 -7.99
CA THR A 16 -5.41 1.23 -9.30
C THR A 16 -4.85 0.20 -10.29
N GLN A 17 -5.58 0.00 -11.38
CA GLN A 17 -5.09 -0.73 -12.54
C GLN A 17 -5.36 0.14 -13.77
N GLU A 18 -4.52 1.15 -13.94
CA GLU A 18 -4.65 2.17 -14.99
C GLU A 18 -3.32 2.47 -15.68
N THR A 19 -3.39 3.03 -16.87
CA THR A 19 -2.20 3.57 -17.54
C THR A 19 -1.82 4.93 -16.93
N PRO A 20 -0.53 5.31 -16.93
CA PRO A 20 -0.09 6.62 -16.42
C PRO A 20 -0.81 7.79 -17.11
N GLU A 21 -1.09 7.69 -18.40
CA GLU A 21 -1.77 8.73 -19.19
C GLU A 21 -3.20 8.90 -18.73
N ARG A 22 -3.92 7.80 -18.49
CA ARG A 22 -5.30 7.85 -17.99
C ARG A 22 -5.34 8.41 -16.57
N MET A 23 -4.38 8.02 -15.71
CA MET A 23 -4.27 8.61 -14.37
C MET A 23 -3.98 10.10 -14.45
N ALA A 24 -3.07 10.56 -15.32
CA ALA A 24 -2.75 11.96 -15.49
C ALA A 24 -3.93 12.80 -15.97
N ALA A 25 -4.77 12.25 -16.83
CA ALA A 25 -6.01 12.90 -17.26
C ALA A 25 -7.05 13.02 -16.12
N LEU A 26 -7.06 12.09 -15.17
CA LEU A 26 -8.01 12.07 -14.04
C LEU A 26 -7.49 12.79 -12.79
N LEU A 27 -6.17 12.91 -12.62
CA LEU A 27 -5.49 13.43 -11.44
C LEU A 27 -4.44 14.50 -11.79
N PRO A 28 -4.77 15.53 -12.59
CA PRO A 28 -3.81 16.59 -12.91
C PRO A 28 -3.44 17.35 -11.63
N GLU A 29 -2.14 17.60 -11.44
CA GLU A 29 -1.61 18.39 -10.32
C GLU A 29 -2.15 17.99 -8.94
N TYR A 30 -2.39 16.70 -8.73
CA TYR A 30 -3.03 16.16 -7.53
C TYR A 30 -2.05 15.75 -6.42
N PHE A 31 -0.88 15.22 -6.79
CA PHE A 31 0.04 14.64 -5.81
C PHE A 31 1.10 15.63 -5.35
N ASP A 32 1.34 15.68 -4.03
CA ASP A 32 2.49 16.38 -3.44
C ASP A 32 3.82 15.69 -3.78
N ALA A 33 3.78 14.37 -3.92
CA ALA A 33 4.95 13.56 -4.21
C ALA A 33 4.62 12.38 -5.13
N VAL A 34 5.49 12.08 -6.08
CA VAL A 34 5.37 10.93 -7.00
C VAL A 34 6.66 10.13 -6.98
N LEU A 35 6.56 8.80 -6.92
CA LEU A 35 7.68 7.89 -7.14
C LEU A 35 7.48 7.17 -8.46
N VAL A 36 8.45 7.31 -9.35
CA VAL A 36 8.54 6.58 -10.62
C VAL A 36 9.72 5.62 -10.52
N ASP A 37 9.44 4.40 -10.06
CA ASP A 37 10.35 3.27 -10.21
C ASP A 37 10.12 2.64 -11.58
N ALA A 38 10.96 3.02 -12.54
CA ALA A 38 10.63 2.86 -13.95
C ALA A 38 11.02 1.47 -14.47
N PRO A 39 10.18 0.85 -15.35
CA PRO A 39 10.62 -0.28 -16.14
C PRO A 39 11.91 0.07 -16.89
N CYS A 40 12.92 -0.77 -16.76
CA CYS A 40 14.24 -0.55 -17.32
C CYS A 40 14.85 -1.85 -17.82
N SER A 41 16.00 -1.75 -18.46
CA SER A 41 16.75 -2.89 -18.96
C SER A 41 17.28 -3.84 -17.88
N GLY A 42 17.19 -3.45 -16.59
CA GLY A 42 17.39 -4.36 -15.45
C GLY A 42 18.80 -4.88 -15.26
N SER A 43 19.83 -4.19 -15.76
CA SER A 43 21.23 -4.67 -15.66
C SER A 43 21.75 -4.84 -14.22
N GLY A 44 21.14 -4.19 -13.22
CA GLY A 44 21.40 -4.44 -11.81
C GLY A 44 20.90 -5.81 -11.34
N MET A 45 19.90 -6.40 -11.99
CA MET A 45 19.33 -7.71 -11.63
C MET A 45 20.21 -8.89 -12.08
N PHE A 46 21.23 -8.67 -12.91
CA PHE A 46 22.08 -9.71 -13.50
C PHE A 46 22.74 -10.65 -12.49
N ARG A 47 22.91 -10.24 -11.22
CA ARG A 47 23.45 -11.09 -10.16
C ARG A 47 22.42 -12.07 -9.60
N ARG A 48 21.14 -11.70 -9.60
CA ARG A 48 20.04 -12.48 -9.00
C ARG A 48 19.24 -13.28 -10.01
N ASP A 49 19.12 -12.75 -11.23
CA ASP A 49 18.23 -13.27 -12.25
C ASP A 49 18.98 -13.44 -13.58
N PRO A 50 19.31 -14.69 -13.97
CA PRO A 50 19.91 -14.99 -15.26
C PRO A 50 19.02 -14.61 -16.45
N GLU A 51 17.69 -14.70 -16.34
CA GLU A 51 16.75 -14.37 -17.43
C GLU A 51 16.78 -12.88 -17.78
N ALA A 52 17.07 -12.02 -16.79
CA ALA A 52 17.26 -10.58 -17.01
C ALA A 52 18.38 -10.30 -18.03
N ARG A 53 19.41 -11.15 -18.10
CA ARG A 53 20.51 -11.00 -19.09
C ARG A 53 20.04 -11.31 -20.50
N GLU A 54 19.20 -12.33 -20.67
CA GLU A 54 18.67 -12.72 -21.97
C GLU A 54 17.72 -11.66 -22.51
N SER A 55 16.82 -11.15 -21.66
CA SER A 55 15.91 -10.06 -22.01
C SER A 55 16.68 -8.79 -22.41
N TRP A 56 17.75 -8.46 -21.68
CA TRP A 56 18.60 -7.30 -21.99
C TRP A 56 19.22 -7.37 -23.39
N LEU A 57 19.54 -8.55 -23.91
CA LEU A 57 20.10 -8.74 -25.25
C LEU A 57 19.06 -8.55 -26.37
N GLN A 58 17.77 -8.65 -26.05
CA GLN A 58 16.68 -8.64 -27.04
C GLN A 58 16.15 -7.23 -27.34
N PHE A 59 16.28 -6.30 -26.41
CA PHE A 59 15.73 -4.95 -26.53
C PHE A 59 16.83 -3.90 -26.71
N ASP A 60 16.61 -2.96 -27.64
CA ASP A 60 17.49 -1.81 -27.77
C ASP A 60 17.42 -0.94 -26.50
N ARG A 61 18.55 -0.40 -26.07
CA ARG A 61 18.67 0.47 -24.88
C ARG A 61 17.77 1.70 -24.98
N LEU A 62 17.50 2.18 -26.21
CA LEU A 62 16.62 3.31 -26.46
C LEU A 62 15.13 3.00 -26.25
N HIS A 63 14.74 1.72 -26.29
CA HIS A 63 13.35 1.30 -26.07
C HIS A 63 12.86 1.71 -24.67
N TYR A 64 13.62 1.35 -23.64
CA TYR A 64 13.27 1.65 -22.25
C TYR A 64 13.34 3.15 -21.95
N ALA A 65 14.34 3.86 -22.49
CA ALA A 65 14.43 5.31 -22.34
C ALA A 65 13.16 6.01 -22.90
N GLY A 66 12.67 5.59 -24.06
CA GLY A 66 11.42 6.12 -24.64
C GLY A 66 10.20 5.86 -23.73
N LEU A 67 10.07 4.64 -23.20
CA LEU A 67 9.00 4.28 -22.26
C LEU A 67 9.07 5.09 -20.97
N GLN A 68 10.26 5.23 -20.39
CA GLN A 68 10.51 6.00 -19.16
C GLN A 68 10.12 7.47 -19.33
N ARG A 69 10.47 8.09 -20.46
CA ARG A 69 10.06 9.46 -20.80
C ARG A 69 8.53 9.60 -20.90
N GLY A 70 7.85 8.61 -21.47
CA GLY A 70 6.38 8.56 -21.51
C GLY A 70 5.76 8.55 -20.12
N ILE A 71 6.23 7.65 -19.24
CA ILE A 71 5.76 7.55 -17.86
C ILE A 71 6.05 8.85 -17.08
N LEU A 72 7.24 9.42 -17.24
CA LEU A 72 7.63 10.67 -16.58
C LEU A 72 6.77 11.86 -17.01
N ARG A 73 6.37 11.95 -18.28
CA ARG A 73 5.44 12.99 -18.75
C ARG A 73 4.12 12.94 -17.98
N SER A 74 3.54 11.74 -17.84
CA SER A 74 2.31 11.56 -17.07
C SER A 74 2.51 11.85 -15.59
N ALA A 75 3.61 11.38 -15.00
CA ALA A 75 3.95 11.63 -13.61
C ALA A 75 4.13 13.13 -13.31
N TRP A 76 4.79 13.88 -14.20
CA TRP A 76 4.99 15.33 -14.07
C TRP A 76 3.69 16.13 -14.18
N ALA A 77 2.76 15.68 -15.04
CA ALA A 77 1.44 16.28 -15.18
C ALA A 77 0.56 16.06 -13.92
N MET A 78 0.75 14.94 -13.22
CA MET A 78 0.05 14.64 -11.96
C MET A 78 0.66 15.34 -10.74
N LEU A 79 1.88 15.87 -10.86
CA LEU A 79 2.59 16.52 -9.76
C LEU A 79 2.15 17.98 -9.64
N ARG A 80 1.72 18.39 -8.45
CA ARG A 80 1.38 19.79 -8.19
C ARG A 80 2.61 20.72 -8.25
N PRO A 81 2.45 22.02 -8.49
CA PRO A 81 3.52 23.00 -8.24
C PRO A 81 4.10 22.86 -6.82
N GLY A 82 5.41 22.99 -6.68
CA GLY A 82 6.12 22.71 -5.42
C GLY A 82 6.24 21.23 -5.06
N GLY A 83 5.65 20.34 -5.85
CA GLY A 83 5.71 18.90 -5.63
C GLY A 83 7.08 18.30 -5.96
N ARG A 84 7.31 17.09 -5.45
CA ARG A 84 8.56 16.32 -5.64
C ARG A 84 8.35 15.01 -6.37
N LEU A 85 9.24 14.68 -7.30
CA LEU A 85 9.25 13.42 -8.03
C LEU A 85 10.57 12.69 -7.78
N VAL A 86 10.49 11.43 -7.34
CA VAL A 86 11.66 10.54 -7.33
C VAL A 86 11.60 9.68 -8.57
N TYR A 87 12.68 9.68 -9.34
CA TYR A 87 12.91 8.76 -10.45
C TYR A 87 13.96 7.74 -10.05
N SER A 88 13.68 6.45 -10.22
CA SER A 88 14.63 5.37 -9.97
C SER A 88 14.61 4.31 -11.06
N THR A 89 15.76 3.64 -11.21
CA THR A 89 15.92 2.46 -12.05
C THR A 89 16.85 1.45 -11.36
N CYS A 90 16.75 0.19 -11.77
CA CYS A 90 17.70 -0.87 -11.41
C CYS A 90 18.66 -1.20 -12.58
N THR A 91 19.05 -0.19 -13.38
CA THR A 91 19.99 -0.34 -14.50
C THR A 91 21.17 0.63 -14.41
N PHE A 92 22.30 0.24 -15.00
CA PHE A 92 23.50 1.06 -15.08
C PHE A 92 23.56 1.95 -16.34
N SER A 93 22.62 1.77 -17.27
CA SER A 93 22.58 2.46 -18.58
C SER A 93 22.53 3.99 -18.45
N LEU A 94 23.43 4.69 -19.15
CA LEU A 94 23.42 6.16 -19.23
C LEU A 94 22.13 6.68 -19.91
N ALA A 95 21.69 5.98 -20.97
CA ALA A 95 20.52 6.33 -21.77
C ALA A 95 19.21 6.29 -20.99
N GLU A 96 19.14 5.44 -19.96
CA GLU A 96 17.97 5.28 -19.09
C GLU A 96 18.09 6.14 -17.82
N ASN A 97 19.27 6.64 -17.48
CA ASN A 97 19.50 7.37 -16.23
C ASN A 97 19.72 8.85 -16.52
N GLU A 98 20.98 9.29 -16.66
CA GLU A 98 21.33 10.69 -16.82
C GLU A 98 20.73 11.32 -18.07
N GLU A 99 20.62 10.59 -19.19
CA GLU A 99 20.00 11.13 -20.41
C GLU A 99 18.49 11.32 -20.26
N VAL A 100 17.81 10.52 -19.43
CA VAL A 100 16.39 10.74 -19.09
C VAL A 100 16.24 11.97 -18.20
N ILE A 101 17.13 12.15 -17.24
CA ILE A 101 17.13 13.33 -16.37
C ILE A 101 17.47 14.60 -17.15
N ALA A 102 18.48 14.56 -18.01
CA ALA A 102 18.83 15.69 -18.90
C ALA A 102 17.64 16.07 -19.78
N TRP A 103 16.97 15.08 -20.38
CA TRP A 103 15.74 15.30 -21.14
C TRP A 103 14.63 15.94 -20.30
N MET A 104 14.44 15.53 -19.04
CA MET A 104 13.46 16.15 -18.13
C MET A 104 13.77 17.63 -17.90
N LEU A 105 15.04 17.97 -17.64
CA LEU A 105 15.47 19.35 -17.39
C LEU A 105 15.32 20.24 -18.65
N GLU A 106 15.58 19.69 -19.83
CA GLU A 106 15.41 20.39 -21.11
C GLU A 106 13.92 20.58 -21.46
N THR A 107 13.10 19.55 -21.24
CA THR A 107 11.69 19.53 -21.64
C THR A 107 10.82 20.37 -20.70
N TYR A 108 11.14 20.42 -19.42
CA TYR A 108 10.35 21.08 -18.38
C TYR A 108 11.16 22.18 -17.70
N PRO A 109 11.00 23.46 -18.13
CA PRO A 109 11.73 24.58 -17.55
C PRO A 109 11.47 24.80 -16.05
N ASP A 110 10.38 24.25 -15.50
CA ASP A 110 10.01 24.25 -14.09
C ASP A 110 10.60 23.05 -13.30
N CYS A 111 11.34 22.16 -13.95
CA CYS A 111 11.98 21.00 -13.33
C CYS A 111 13.39 21.35 -12.85
N ARG A 112 13.70 20.99 -11.60
CA ARG A 112 15.06 21.12 -11.03
C ARG A 112 15.45 19.84 -10.31
N ILE A 113 16.72 19.47 -10.38
CA ILE A 113 17.29 18.43 -9.50
C ILE A 113 17.42 19.03 -8.10
N GLN A 114 16.83 18.36 -7.10
CA GLN A 114 17.14 18.63 -5.70
C GLN A 114 18.24 17.66 -5.27
N PRO A 115 19.44 18.16 -4.91
CA PRO A 115 20.52 17.31 -4.43
C PRO A 115 20.09 16.45 -3.24
N ILE A 116 20.44 15.17 -3.28
CA ILE A 116 20.16 14.22 -2.20
C ILE A 116 21.40 13.88 -1.40
N SER A 117 21.22 13.65 -0.09
CA SER A 117 22.29 13.13 0.77
C SER A 117 22.63 11.70 0.38
N LYS A 118 23.92 11.42 0.21
CA LYS A 118 24.44 10.12 -0.24
C LYS A 118 25.19 9.45 0.91
N PRO A 119 24.80 8.21 1.29
CA PRO A 119 25.61 7.40 2.18
C PRO A 119 26.99 7.08 1.57
N GLU A 120 27.93 6.67 2.42
CA GLU A 120 29.24 6.19 1.95
C GLU A 120 29.09 5.06 0.91
N GLY A 121 29.90 5.13 -0.15
CA GLY A 121 29.88 4.17 -1.26
C GLY A 121 28.83 4.45 -2.35
N VAL A 122 27.93 5.41 -2.14
CA VAL A 122 26.99 5.89 -3.17
C VAL A 122 27.64 7.04 -3.95
N ASP A 123 27.79 6.86 -5.25
CA ASP A 123 28.43 7.82 -6.14
C ASP A 123 27.43 8.86 -6.67
N ASP A 124 27.97 9.95 -7.21
CA ASP A 124 27.23 10.89 -8.04
C ASP A 124 26.75 10.23 -9.34
N GLY A 125 25.75 10.86 -9.99
CA GLY A 125 25.45 10.59 -11.39
C GLY A 125 26.67 10.88 -12.26
N LEU A 126 26.73 10.21 -13.41
CA LEU A 126 27.79 10.45 -14.38
C LEU A 126 27.70 11.91 -14.88
N PRO A 127 28.85 12.58 -15.12
CA PRO A 127 28.90 14.01 -15.36
C PRO A 127 28.48 14.39 -16.79
N LEU A 128 27.24 14.08 -17.16
CA LEU A 128 26.62 14.52 -18.41
C LEU A 128 26.30 16.02 -18.37
N THR A 129 25.87 16.51 -17.21
CA THR A 129 25.74 17.93 -16.88
C THR A 129 26.24 18.17 -15.45
N THR A 130 26.47 19.42 -15.06
CA THR A 130 26.94 19.76 -13.70
C THR A 130 25.95 19.35 -12.60
N GLU A 131 24.67 19.36 -12.92
CA GLU A 131 23.55 19.06 -12.02
C GLU A 131 23.43 17.56 -11.72
N MET A 132 24.07 16.68 -12.51
CA MET A 132 24.05 15.23 -12.29
C MET A 132 24.72 14.82 -10.97
N SER A 133 25.59 15.68 -10.42
CA SER A 133 26.12 15.56 -9.06
C SER A 133 25.03 15.57 -7.98
N GLY A 134 23.82 16.08 -8.28
CA GLY A 134 22.65 15.98 -7.40
C GLY A 134 21.96 14.61 -7.42
N THR A 135 22.29 13.72 -8.37
CA THR A 135 21.71 12.37 -8.51
C THR A 135 22.64 11.30 -7.92
N ALA A 136 22.12 10.10 -7.65
CA ALA A 136 22.86 9.03 -7.01
C ALA A 136 22.97 7.78 -7.87
N ARG A 137 24.17 7.18 -7.90
CA ARG A 137 24.45 5.85 -8.44
C ARG A 137 24.91 4.91 -7.35
N ILE A 138 24.25 3.78 -7.27
CA ILE A 138 24.58 2.68 -6.38
C ILE A 138 25.24 1.60 -7.23
N TRP A 139 26.50 1.31 -6.93
CA TRP A 139 27.27 0.29 -7.65
C TRP A 139 27.47 -0.97 -6.79
N PRO A 140 27.34 -2.17 -7.38
CA PRO A 140 27.47 -3.42 -6.63
C PRO A 140 28.90 -3.70 -6.15
N HIS A 141 29.91 -3.04 -6.73
CA HIS A 141 31.31 -3.15 -6.30
C HIS A 141 31.71 -2.12 -5.22
N ARG A 142 30.82 -1.18 -4.89
CA ARG A 142 31.04 -0.13 -3.88
C ARG A 142 30.11 -0.23 -2.68
N THR A 143 28.99 -0.93 -2.84
CA THR A 143 27.93 -1.05 -1.83
C THR A 143 27.43 -2.49 -1.72
N MET A 144 26.79 -2.81 -0.59
CA MET A 144 26.11 -4.10 -0.37
C MET A 144 24.71 -4.12 -1.05
N GLY A 145 24.66 -3.81 -2.35
CA GLY A 145 23.45 -3.75 -3.17
C GLY A 145 23.64 -4.36 -4.56
N ASP A 146 22.56 -4.53 -5.32
CA ASP A 146 22.63 -5.04 -6.70
C ASP A 146 22.94 -3.95 -7.74
N GLY A 147 22.60 -2.70 -7.39
CA GLY A 147 22.88 -1.50 -8.16
C GLY A 147 21.62 -0.79 -8.64
N HIS A 148 21.59 0.53 -8.52
CA HIS A 148 20.41 1.39 -8.77
C HIS A 148 20.85 2.80 -9.17
N PHE A 149 19.95 3.54 -9.80
CA PHE A 149 20.03 4.99 -10.00
C PHE A 149 18.86 5.68 -9.31
N CYS A 150 19.08 6.88 -8.79
CA CYS A 150 18.04 7.70 -8.17
C CYS A 150 18.27 9.19 -8.43
N ALA A 151 17.19 9.89 -8.81
CA ALA A 151 17.16 11.35 -8.89
C ALA A 151 15.91 11.89 -8.19
N LEU A 152 16.08 12.96 -7.41
CA LEU A 152 14.97 13.72 -6.85
C LEU A 152 14.80 15.00 -7.67
N LEU A 153 13.64 15.14 -8.28
CA LEU A 153 13.22 16.29 -9.07
C LEU A 153 12.17 17.09 -8.30
N VAL A 154 12.20 18.40 -8.42
CA VAL A 154 11.22 19.32 -7.83
C VAL A 154 10.63 20.17 -8.93
N LYS A 155 9.30 20.32 -8.90
CA LYS A 155 8.55 21.22 -9.77
C LYS A 155 8.47 22.58 -9.09
N ALA A 156 8.84 23.64 -9.81
CA ALA A 156 8.79 25.00 -9.27
C ALA A 156 7.39 25.35 -8.77
N GLU A 157 7.32 26.19 -7.73
CA GLU A 157 6.07 26.82 -7.31
C GLU A 157 5.53 27.71 -8.43
N ARG A 158 4.21 27.86 -8.49
CA ARG A 158 3.61 28.92 -9.31
C ARG A 158 3.56 30.19 -8.47
N ASP A 159 3.84 31.32 -9.09
CA ASP A 159 3.57 32.62 -8.47
C ASP A 159 2.04 32.75 -8.34
N ASP A 160 1.53 32.88 -7.10
CA ASP A 160 0.14 32.64 -6.66
C ASP A 160 -0.96 33.56 -7.26
N ARG A 161 -0.74 34.15 -8.44
CA ARG A 161 -1.69 35.07 -9.11
C ARG A 161 -2.52 34.44 -10.22
N ALA A 162 -2.25 33.19 -10.60
CA ALA A 162 -3.13 32.45 -11.49
C ALA A 162 -4.07 31.58 -10.64
N GLU A 163 -5.37 31.86 -10.66
CA GLU A 163 -6.39 31.03 -10.02
C GLU A 163 -6.10 29.55 -10.25
N VAL A 164 -5.90 28.80 -9.17
CA VAL A 164 -5.99 27.35 -9.20
C VAL A 164 -7.37 27.06 -9.79
N LYS A 165 -7.44 26.56 -11.03
CA LYS A 165 -8.70 26.10 -11.60
C LYS A 165 -9.22 25.04 -10.64
N SER A 166 -10.22 25.38 -9.84
CA SER A 166 -10.89 24.45 -8.94
C SER A 166 -11.33 23.28 -9.80
N VAL A 167 -10.78 22.09 -9.56
CA VAL A 167 -11.20 20.88 -10.26
C VAL A 167 -12.70 20.74 -10.02
N ASP A 168 -13.47 20.61 -11.11
CA ASP A 168 -14.93 20.50 -11.05
C ASP A 168 -15.32 19.43 -10.00
N PRO A 169 -16.14 19.78 -9.00
CA PRO A 169 -16.58 18.83 -7.97
C PRO A 169 -17.21 17.54 -8.53
N GLU A 170 -17.75 17.56 -9.75
CA GLU A 170 -18.30 16.37 -10.42
C GLU A 170 -17.23 15.35 -10.82
N VAL A 171 -15.96 15.74 -10.89
CA VAL A 171 -14.83 14.86 -11.17
C VAL A 171 -14.60 13.87 -10.03
N TRP A 172 -15.00 14.22 -8.80
CA TRP A 172 -14.76 13.39 -7.62
C TRP A 172 -15.95 12.50 -7.31
N GLU A 173 -15.67 11.26 -6.91
CA GLU A 173 -16.68 10.38 -6.36
C GLU A 173 -17.30 11.04 -5.14
N LYS A 174 -18.59 11.39 -5.28
CA LYS A 174 -19.36 11.96 -4.18
C LYS A 174 -19.23 11.04 -2.97
N SER A 175 -18.86 11.61 -1.84
CA SER A 175 -18.85 10.94 -0.55
C SER A 175 -20.25 10.69 0.00
N ASN A 176 -21.28 10.65 -0.88
CA ASN A 176 -22.64 10.35 -0.49
C ASN A 176 -22.60 9.04 0.28
N VAL A 177 -22.83 9.16 1.59
CA VAL A 177 -22.99 8.03 2.46
C VAL A 177 -24.23 7.35 1.94
N ASP A 178 -24.08 6.17 1.34
CA ASP A 178 -25.23 5.36 0.99
C ASP A 178 -26.06 5.16 2.26
N GLU A 179 -27.25 5.74 2.31
CA GLU A 179 -28.15 5.63 3.46
C GLU A 179 -29.13 4.47 3.31
N SER A 180 -28.90 3.57 2.36
CA SER A 180 -29.64 2.32 2.23
C SER A 180 -29.68 1.59 3.56
N TRP A 181 -30.76 0.83 3.75
CA TRP A 181 -30.90 -0.04 4.92
C TRP A 181 -29.71 -1.00 5.03
N GLU A 182 -29.22 -1.52 3.90
CA GLU A 182 -28.05 -2.39 3.83
C GLU A 182 -26.80 -1.73 4.39
N THR A 183 -26.53 -0.47 4.04
CA THR A 183 -25.37 0.25 4.55
C THR A 183 -25.49 0.53 6.04
N LYS A 184 -26.68 0.89 6.53
CA LYS A 184 -26.93 1.10 7.97
C LYS A 184 -26.74 -0.20 8.76
N ALA A 185 -27.34 -1.30 8.30
CA ALA A 185 -27.20 -2.62 8.91
C ALA A 185 -25.75 -3.15 8.87
N ALA A 186 -24.99 -2.84 7.82
CA ALA A 186 -23.57 -3.18 7.71
C ALA A 186 -22.71 -2.42 8.74
N ARG A 187 -22.99 -1.13 8.96
CA ARG A 187 -22.32 -0.32 9.98
C ARG A 187 -22.62 -0.81 11.38
N GLU A 188 -23.90 -1.07 11.69
CA GLU A 188 -24.31 -1.63 12.99
C GLU A 188 -23.64 -2.99 13.26
N ALA A 189 -23.61 -3.88 12.27
CA ALA A 189 -22.92 -5.17 12.39
C ALA A 189 -21.41 -5.03 12.62
N PHE A 190 -20.79 -4.02 12.00
CA PHE A 190 -19.38 -3.70 12.23
C PHE A 190 -19.15 -3.12 13.63
N ASP A 191 -19.97 -2.18 14.08
CA ASP A 191 -19.85 -1.55 15.40
C ASP A 191 -20.00 -2.60 16.52
N LEU A 192 -20.95 -3.53 16.38
CA LEU A 192 -21.10 -4.67 17.29
C LEU A 192 -19.85 -5.57 17.29
N PHE A 193 -19.31 -5.89 16.11
CA PHE A 193 -18.07 -6.66 16.00
C PHE A 193 -16.91 -5.97 16.73
N ILE A 194 -16.76 -4.66 16.56
CA ILE A 194 -15.69 -3.88 17.18
C ILE A 194 -15.85 -3.86 18.70
N ALA A 195 -17.06 -3.62 19.21
CA ALA A 195 -17.34 -3.65 20.64
C ALA A 195 -17.08 -5.03 21.29
N GLU A 196 -17.35 -6.11 20.56
CA GLU A 196 -17.11 -7.48 21.05
C GLU A 196 -15.63 -7.91 20.98
N THR A 197 -14.86 -7.35 20.03
CA THR A 197 -13.53 -7.86 19.67
C THR A 197 -12.39 -7.01 20.22
N LEU A 198 -12.55 -5.69 20.23
CA LEU A 198 -11.50 -4.77 20.65
C LEU A 198 -11.57 -4.48 22.16
N ALA A 199 -10.41 -4.17 22.75
CA ALA A 199 -10.33 -3.77 24.15
C ALA A 199 -11.04 -2.42 24.38
N VAL A 200 -11.71 -2.25 25.52
CA VAL A 200 -12.57 -1.09 25.81
C VAL A 200 -11.81 0.24 25.72
N ASP A 201 -10.57 0.28 26.20
CA ASP A 201 -9.67 1.43 26.13
C ASP A 201 -9.24 1.76 24.68
N ARG A 202 -9.26 0.76 23.79
CA ARG A 202 -8.89 0.88 22.38
C ARG A 202 -10.06 1.19 21.47
N LEU A 203 -11.27 0.79 21.86
CA LEU A 203 -12.51 1.07 21.14
C LEU A 203 -12.65 2.56 20.82
N SER A 204 -12.53 3.43 21.83
CA SER A 204 -12.66 4.88 21.68
C SER A 204 -11.57 5.49 20.78
N LEU A 205 -10.34 4.99 20.87
CA LEU A 205 -9.23 5.46 20.03
C LEU A 205 -9.39 5.04 18.58
N PHE A 206 -9.82 3.80 18.35
CA PHE A 206 -10.09 3.29 17.02
C PHE A 206 -11.26 4.04 16.38
N VAL A 207 -12.37 4.22 17.10
CA VAL A 207 -13.52 5.00 16.62
C VAL A 207 -13.12 6.45 16.31
N ALA A 208 -12.30 7.10 17.15
CA ALA A 208 -11.80 8.43 16.86
C ALA A 208 -10.92 8.50 15.60
N ALA A 209 -10.09 7.48 15.36
CA ALA A 209 -9.28 7.38 14.14
C ALA A 209 -10.15 7.10 12.90
N MET A 210 -11.17 6.25 13.04
CA MET A 210 -12.17 5.93 12.03
C MET A 210 -13.02 7.13 11.64
N ASN A 211 -13.41 7.96 12.62
CA ASN A 211 -14.22 9.17 12.41
C ASN A 211 -13.52 10.23 11.57
N ARG A 212 -12.20 10.15 11.41
CA ARG A 212 -11.47 11.00 10.46
C ARG A 212 -11.63 10.50 9.02
N GLY A 213 -11.89 9.21 8.82
CA GLY A 213 -12.11 8.60 7.51
C GLY A 213 -13.58 8.45 7.13
N THR A 214 -13.80 7.93 5.92
CA THR A 214 -15.14 7.65 5.38
C THR A 214 -15.33 6.15 5.23
N LEU A 215 -16.32 5.60 5.95
CA LEU A 215 -16.80 4.24 5.72
C LEU A 215 -17.56 4.16 4.38
N ARG A 216 -17.13 3.26 3.51
CA ARG A 216 -17.77 2.97 2.22
C ARG A 216 -18.26 1.53 2.19
N TYR A 217 -19.51 1.36 1.83
CA TYR A 217 -20.13 0.06 1.62
C TYR A 217 -20.37 -0.15 0.13
N ASP A 218 -19.93 -1.29 -0.40
CA ASP A 218 -20.18 -1.68 -1.79
C ASP A 218 -20.39 -3.20 -1.87
N ARG A 219 -21.56 -3.63 -2.34
CA ARG A 219 -21.91 -5.05 -2.58
C ARG A 219 -21.52 -5.99 -1.43
N GLY A 220 -21.85 -5.62 -0.19
CA GLY A 220 -21.56 -6.43 0.99
C GLY A 220 -20.15 -6.28 1.54
N ARG A 221 -19.33 -5.36 1.01
CA ARG A 221 -17.96 -5.11 1.48
C ARG A 221 -17.87 -3.75 2.13
N LEU A 222 -17.22 -3.70 3.29
CA LEU A 222 -16.99 -2.49 4.03
C LEU A 222 -15.52 -2.08 3.94
N HIS A 223 -15.30 -0.82 3.57
CA HIS A 223 -13.98 -0.22 3.41
C HIS A 223 -13.88 1.07 4.23
N LEU A 224 -12.71 1.34 4.79
CA LEU A 224 -12.37 2.65 5.37
C LEU A 224 -11.47 3.41 4.41
N LEU A 225 -11.96 4.53 3.89
CA LEU A 225 -11.15 5.50 3.18
C LEU A 225 -10.56 6.50 4.19
N THR A 226 -9.24 6.73 4.14
CA THR A 226 -8.60 7.71 5.03
C THR A 226 -9.04 9.14 4.69
N ALA A 227 -9.11 10.00 5.71
CA ALA A 227 -9.38 11.43 5.58
C ALA A 227 -8.54 12.07 4.46
N GLY A 228 -9.12 13.02 3.72
CA GLY A 228 -8.39 13.82 2.73
C GLY A 228 -8.06 13.11 1.42
N ILE A 229 -8.41 11.82 1.26
CA ILE A 229 -8.26 11.14 -0.04
C ILE A 229 -9.49 11.40 -0.90
N GLN A 230 -9.31 12.11 -2.00
CA GLN A 230 -10.30 12.24 -3.07
C GLN A 230 -10.07 11.16 -4.14
N VAL A 231 -11.16 10.63 -4.68
CA VAL A 231 -11.11 9.55 -5.68
C VAL A 231 -11.87 10.01 -6.90
N PRO A 232 -11.25 10.12 -8.08
CA PRO A 232 -11.94 10.62 -9.25
C PRO A 232 -12.90 9.57 -9.83
N VAL A 233 -14.02 10.02 -10.38
CA VAL A 233 -14.99 9.20 -11.09
C VAL A 233 -14.32 8.55 -12.30
N GLY A 234 -14.61 7.26 -12.53
CA GLY A 234 -14.09 6.52 -13.67
C GLY A 234 -12.67 5.98 -13.49
N LEU A 235 -12.01 6.22 -12.35
CA LEU A 235 -10.73 5.58 -12.04
C LEU A 235 -10.93 4.08 -11.79
N ARG A 236 -10.23 3.24 -12.56
CA ARG A 236 -10.26 1.79 -12.34
C ARG A 236 -9.47 1.41 -11.09
N LYS A 237 -10.19 1.01 -10.04
CA LYS A 237 -9.63 0.64 -8.73
C LYS A 237 -9.68 -0.86 -8.52
N VAL A 238 -8.59 -1.40 -7.98
CA VAL A 238 -8.49 -2.76 -7.45
C VAL A 238 -8.83 -2.78 -5.95
N LYS A 239 -8.39 -1.75 -5.20
CA LYS A 239 -8.66 -1.59 -3.76
C LYS A 239 -8.83 -0.12 -3.43
N THR A 240 -9.83 0.19 -2.62
CA THR A 240 -10.07 1.54 -2.09
C THR A 240 -9.96 1.50 -0.57
N GLY A 241 -8.98 2.21 -0.01
CA GLY A 241 -8.79 2.30 1.45
C GLY A 241 -8.52 0.93 2.10
N LEU A 242 -8.65 0.86 3.42
CA LEU A 242 -8.54 -0.37 4.20
C LEU A 242 -9.81 -1.22 3.99
N PHE A 243 -9.67 -2.44 3.48
CA PHE A 243 -10.78 -3.38 3.45
C PHE A 243 -11.03 -3.88 4.87
N LEU A 244 -12.17 -3.57 5.48
CA LEU A 244 -12.47 -3.92 6.87
C LEU A 244 -13.00 -5.35 6.97
N GLY A 245 -13.84 -5.74 6.02
CA GLY A 245 -14.52 -7.03 6.04
C GLY A 245 -15.75 -7.02 5.15
N GLN A 246 -16.48 -8.12 5.19
CA GLN A 246 -17.69 -8.32 4.43
C GLN A 246 -18.87 -8.60 5.35
N THR A 247 -20.06 -8.29 4.89
CA THR A 247 -21.30 -8.55 5.59
C THR A 247 -22.03 -9.70 4.93
N ARG A 248 -22.53 -10.63 5.74
CA ARG A 248 -23.38 -11.72 5.29
C ARG A 248 -24.77 -11.57 5.88
N ARG A 249 -25.79 -11.59 5.02
CA ARG A 249 -27.18 -11.61 5.45
C ARG A 249 -27.56 -13.02 5.89
N LEU A 250 -28.15 -13.14 7.07
CA LEU A 250 -28.76 -14.37 7.58
C LEU A 250 -30.27 -14.39 7.28
N ARG A 251 -30.95 -15.49 7.61
CA ARG A 251 -32.41 -15.55 7.54
C ARG A 251 -33.01 -14.37 8.34
N GLY A 252 -33.93 -13.62 7.71
CA GLY A 252 -34.52 -12.40 8.26
C GLY A 252 -33.78 -11.11 7.87
N GLN A 253 -33.81 -10.13 8.78
CA GLN A 253 -33.13 -8.82 8.66
C GLN A 253 -31.78 -8.77 9.40
N ARG A 254 -31.26 -9.92 9.87
CA ARG A 254 -29.99 -9.97 10.59
C ARG A 254 -28.80 -9.96 9.63
N VAL A 255 -27.89 -9.03 9.84
CA VAL A 255 -26.60 -8.91 9.14
C VAL A 255 -25.48 -9.28 10.10
N VAL A 256 -24.47 -10.00 9.62
CA VAL A 256 -23.28 -10.36 10.42
C VAL A 256 -22.04 -9.88 9.69
N PHE A 257 -21.10 -9.33 10.44
CA PHE A 257 -19.81 -8.90 9.93
C PHE A 257 -18.78 -10.03 10.01
N GLU A 258 -18.05 -10.22 8.92
CA GLU A 258 -16.92 -11.14 8.78
C GLU A 258 -15.68 -10.30 8.49
N PRO A 259 -14.73 -10.20 9.45
CA PRO A 259 -13.60 -9.28 9.33
C PRO A 259 -12.63 -9.76 8.25
N SER A 260 -12.05 -8.81 7.51
CA SER A 260 -10.99 -9.11 6.56
C SER A 260 -9.68 -9.35 7.30
N HIS A 261 -8.77 -10.10 6.69
CA HIS A 261 -7.43 -10.24 7.23
C HIS A 261 -6.62 -8.93 7.15
N ALA A 262 -6.86 -8.09 6.12
CA ALA A 262 -6.25 -6.78 6.00
C ALA A 262 -6.57 -5.87 7.20
N PHE A 263 -7.78 -5.99 7.76
CA PHE A 263 -8.17 -5.26 8.94
C PHE A 263 -7.32 -5.67 10.15
N LEU A 264 -7.16 -6.97 10.39
CA LEU A 264 -6.30 -7.46 11.48
C LEU A 264 -4.86 -6.97 11.36
N MET A 265 -4.29 -7.05 10.15
CA MET A 265 -2.91 -6.62 9.92
C MET A 265 -2.72 -5.12 10.14
N SER A 266 -3.80 -4.34 10.10
CA SER A 266 -3.75 -2.93 10.42
C SER A 266 -3.74 -2.65 11.93
N LEU A 267 -4.07 -3.62 12.79
CA LEU A 267 -4.17 -3.46 14.24
C LEU A 267 -2.85 -3.85 14.95
N THR A 268 -2.80 -3.67 16.26
CA THR A 268 -1.70 -4.02 17.15
C THR A 268 -2.15 -5.05 18.18
N ALA A 269 -1.21 -5.75 18.82
CA ALA A 269 -1.52 -6.76 19.83
C ALA A 269 -2.39 -6.21 20.98
N SER A 270 -2.21 -4.94 21.37
CA SER A 270 -2.97 -4.30 22.44
C SER A 270 -4.41 -3.95 22.05
N ASP A 271 -4.78 -4.03 20.77
CA ASP A 271 -6.12 -3.68 20.33
C ASP A 271 -7.16 -4.77 20.65
N PHE A 272 -6.73 -6.01 20.91
CA PHE A 272 -7.62 -7.17 21.01
C PHE A 272 -7.96 -7.52 22.46
N SER A 273 -9.24 -7.78 22.73
CA SER A 273 -9.72 -8.32 24.02
C SER A 273 -9.39 -9.80 24.22
N ARG A 274 -9.23 -10.55 23.12
CA ARG A 274 -9.01 -12.00 23.13
C ARG A 274 -7.86 -12.36 22.21
N THR A 275 -6.83 -12.99 22.77
CA THR A 275 -5.61 -13.33 22.01
C THR A 275 -5.12 -14.74 22.30
N ALA A 276 -4.54 -15.39 21.30
CA ALA A 276 -3.71 -16.58 21.44
C ALA A 276 -2.30 -16.22 20.95
N SER A 277 -1.24 -16.51 21.70
CA SER A 277 0.11 -16.15 21.27
C SER A 277 1.10 -17.30 21.39
N GLY A 278 2.11 -17.28 20.53
CA GLY A 278 3.19 -18.28 20.53
C GLY A 278 4.37 -17.83 19.68
N SER A 279 5.53 -18.42 19.91
CA SER A 279 6.72 -18.26 19.06
C SER A 279 6.53 -19.00 17.73
N SER A 280 7.37 -18.69 16.73
CA SER A 280 7.30 -19.27 15.38
C SER A 280 7.41 -20.80 15.33
N ASP A 281 8.06 -21.40 16.32
CA ASP A 281 8.27 -22.84 16.47
C ASP A 281 7.20 -23.54 17.33
N SER A 282 6.31 -22.78 17.97
CA SER A 282 5.24 -23.34 18.78
C SER A 282 4.23 -24.14 17.95
N ASP A 283 3.67 -25.18 18.55
CA ASP A 283 2.63 -26.02 17.92
C ASP A 283 1.42 -25.18 17.51
N LEU A 284 1.02 -24.20 18.34
CA LEU A 284 -0.05 -23.25 18.03
C LEU A 284 0.17 -22.54 16.68
N ILE A 285 1.34 -21.92 16.49
CA ILE A 285 1.63 -21.13 15.29
C ILE A 285 1.78 -22.03 14.07
N ARG A 286 2.46 -23.18 14.19
CA ARG A 286 2.62 -24.13 13.08
C ARG A 286 1.28 -24.65 12.57
N ARG A 287 0.42 -25.11 13.47
CA ARG A 287 -0.94 -25.57 13.12
C ARG A 287 -1.80 -24.46 12.55
N TYR A 288 -1.71 -23.25 13.12
CA TYR A 288 -2.46 -22.10 12.63
C TYR A 288 -2.07 -21.74 11.19
N LEU A 289 -0.77 -21.71 10.85
CA LEU A 289 -0.28 -21.43 9.50
C LEU A 289 -0.66 -22.52 8.47
N ARG A 290 -0.96 -23.74 8.93
CA ARG A 290 -1.49 -24.83 8.10
C ARG A 290 -3.01 -24.85 8.01
N GLY A 291 -3.71 -23.88 8.62
CA GLY A 291 -5.16 -23.78 8.54
C GLY A 291 -5.90 -24.71 9.50
N GLU A 292 -5.19 -25.36 10.41
CA GLU A 292 -5.77 -26.31 11.36
C GLU A 292 -6.53 -25.57 12.47
N THR A 293 -7.63 -26.17 12.93
CA THR A 293 -8.31 -25.76 14.16
C THR A 293 -7.47 -26.22 15.35
N THR A 294 -7.22 -25.33 16.30
CA THR A 294 -6.37 -25.61 17.47
C THR A 294 -7.14 -25.43 18.78
N ILE A 295 -6.55 -25.89 19.87
CA ILE A 295 -7.06 -25.65 21.23
C ILE A 295 -6.17 -24.58 21.86
N ASN A 296 -6.77 -23.61 22.56
CA ASN A 296 -6.01 -22.62 23.32
C ASN A 296 -6.15 -22.87 24.82
N PRO A 297 -5.06 -23.24 25.51
CA PRO A 297 -5.08 -23.47 26.95
C PRO A 297 -5.21 -22.18 27.78
N GLY A 298 -4.99 -21.00 27.18
CA GLY A 298 -5.02 -19.70 27.86
C GLY A 298 -6.32 -18.89 27.74
N LEU A 299 -7.35 -19.39 27.05
CA LEU A 299 -8.66 -18.74 26.99
C LEU A 299 -9.61 -19.39 28.02
N THR A 300 -10.20 -18.58 28.91
CA THR A 300 -11.18 -19.06 29.90
C THR A 300 -12.54 -19.34 29.28
N MET A 301 -13.15 -20.45 29.70
CA MET A 301 -14.40 -21.03 29.18
C MET A 301 -15.66 -20.29 29.63
N SER A 302 -16.38 -19.70 28.66
CA SER A 302 -17.86 -19.54 28.71
C SER A 302 -18.47 -18.97 27.42
N GLU A 303 -17.68 -18.65 26.40
CA GLU A 303 -18.12 -17.78 25.31
C GLU A 303 -17.68 -18.30 23.92
N SER A 304 -18.55 -19.09 23.28
CA SER A 304 -18.38 -19.48 21.87
C SER A 304 -18.94 -18.41 20.94
N GLY A 305 -18.27 -18.17 19.82
CA GLY A 305 -18.78 -17.31 18.75
C GLY A 305 -18.09 -15.94 18.64
N TYR A 306 -17.12 -15.64 19.50
CA TYR A 306 -16.40 -14.37 19.49
C TYR A 306 -15.12 -14.44 18.66
N TYR A 307 -14.74 -13.31 18.08
CA TYR A 307 -13.48 -13.17 17.38
C TYR A 307 -12.35 -12.83 18.36
N GLY A 308 -11.14 -13.21 17.96
CA GLY A 308 -9.89 -12.84 18.62
C GLY A 308 -8.74 -12.91 17.63
N ALA A 309 -7.53 -12.58 18.09
CA ALA A 309 -6.33 -12.60 17.26
C ALA A 309 -5.36 -13.71 17.70
N VAL A 310 -4.77 -14.39 16.71
CA VAL A 310 -3.53 -15.12 16.90
C VAL A 310 -2.37 -14.15 16.73
N LEU A 311 -1.44 -14.16 17.68
CA LEU A 311 -0.29 -13.27 17.75
C LEU A 311 1.01 -14.08 17.64
N LEU A 312 1.90 -13.66 16.76
CA LEU A 312 3.26 -14.19 16.67
C LEU A 312 4.16 -13.43 17.65
N LYS A 313 4.81 -14.16 18.55
CA LYS A 313 5.86 -13.62 19.41
C LYS A 313 7.20 -13.66 18.68
N TYR A 314 7.85 -12.51 18.57
CA TYR A 314 9.22 -12.39 18.07
C TYR A 314 10.01 -11.42 18.96
N GLY A 315 11.00 -11.94 19.67
CA GLY A 315 11.64 -11.24 20.78
C GLY A 315 10.62 -10.89 21.87
N GLU A 316 10.63 -9.64 22.32
CA GLU A 316 9.67 -9.09 23.30
C GLU A 316 8.37 -8.56 22.66
N HIS A 317 8.24 -8.63 21.34
CA HIS A 317 7.12 -8.05 20.61
C HIS A 317 6.09 -9.10 20.21
N LEU A 318 4.82 -8.68 20.20
CA LEU A 318 3.68 -9.46 19.72
C LEU A 318 3.12 -8.82 18.46
N TRP A 319 2.99 -9.62 17.40
CA TRP A 319 2.55 -9.18 16.09
C TRP A 319 1.25 -9.91 15.71
N PRO A 320 0.21 -9.20 15.24
CA PRO A 320 -0.98 -9.85 14.70
C PRO A 320 -0.61 -10.78 13.55
N LEU A 321 -1.04 -12.04 13.65
CA LEU A 321 -0.80 -13.07 12.63
C LEU A 321 -2.08 -13.42 11.87
N GLY A 322 -3.23 -13.41 12.54
CA GLY A 322 -4.51 -13.67 11.88
C GLY A 322 -5.68 -13.83 12.84
N TRP A 323 -6.89 -13.89 12.28
CA TRP A 323 -8.11 -14.02 13.05
C TRP A 323 -8.31 -15.45 13.55
N MET A 324 -8.94 -15.56 14.71
CA MET A 324 -9.52 -16.79 15.23
C MET A 324 -10.95 -16.53 15.68
N LYS A 325 -11.75 -17.59 15.72
CA LYS A 325 -13.09 -17.54 16.32
C LYS A 325 -13.22 -18.61 17.40
N THR A 326 -13.66 -18.24 18.59
CA THR A 326 -13.86 -19.17 19.70
C THR A 326 -15.02 -20.11 19.39
N MET A 327 -14.83 -21.39 19.68
CA MET A 327 -15.80 -22.46 19.49
C MET A 327 -16.00 -23.22 20.82
N PRO A 328 -17.11 -23.96 20.99
CA PRO A 328 -17.32 -24.77 22.18
C PRO A 328 -16.13 -25.72 22.46
N GLY A 329 -15.81 -25.95 23.73
CA GLY A 329 -14.74 -26.86 24.14
C GLY A 329 -13.32 -26.34 23.90
N ASN A 330 -13.06 -25.05 24.11
CA ASN A 330 -11.75 -24.39 23.95
C ASN A 330 -11.16 -24.45 22.53
N GLN A 331 -11.97 -24.80 21.54
CA GLN A 331 -11.53 -24.84 20.16
C GLN A 331 -11.46 -23.42 19.59
N MET A 332 -10.48 -23.20 18.74
CA MET A 332 -10.31 -21.97 17.98
C MET A 332 -10.38 -22.30 16.51
N LYS A 333 -11.48 -21.87 15.89
CA LYS A 333 -11.62 -21.96 14.44
C LYS A 333 -10.60 -21.04 13.79
N ASN A 334 -9.81 -21.62 12.90
CA ASN A 334 -8.83 -20.92 12.10
C ASN A 334 -9.52 -20.07 11.03
N LEU A 335 -9.15 -18.78 10.96
CA LEU A 335 -9.61 -17.84 9.94
C LEU A 335 -8.43 -17.23 9.17
N TYR A 336 -7.29 -17.91 9.15
CA TYR A 336 -6.15 -17.56 8.32
C TYR A 336 -6.53 -17.72 6.84
N PRO A 337 -6.19 -16.76 5.96
CA PRO A 337 -6.59 -16.82 4.56
C PRO A 337 -6.08 -18.08 3.87
N GLN A 338 -6.98 -18.83 3.23
CA GLN A 338 -6.61 -20.08 2.55
C GLN A 338 -5.53 -19.88 1.48
N ALA A 339 -5.59 -18.78 0.73
CA ALA A 339 -4.60 -18.43 -0.28
C ALA A 339 -3.20 -18.13 0.31
N TRP A 340 -3.10 -17.95 1.63
CA TRP A 340 -1.85 -17.62 2.32
C TRP A 340 -1.30 -18.79 3.13
N LEU A 341 -2.02 -19.92 3.15
CA LEU A 341 -1.58 -21.15 3.78
C LEU A 341 -0.22 -21.54 3.21
N ARG A 342 0.70 -21.86 4.10
CA ARG A 342 2.00 -22.38 3.71
C ARG A 342 1.96 -23.89 3.87
N LEU A 343 2.34 -24.60 2.81
CA LEU A 343 2.80 -25.98 2.90
C LEU A 343 4.20 -25.93 3.54
N ILE A 344 4.27 -25.84 4.87
CA ILE A 344 5.52 -25.98 5.63
C ILE A 344 5.57 -27.37 6.24
#